data_AF-A0AAV5M3A1-F1
#
_entry.id   AF-A0AAV5M3A1-F1
#
_cell.length_a   1.000
_cell.length_b   1.000
_cell.length_c   1.000
_cell.angle_alpha   90.00
_cell.angle_beta   90.00
_cell.angle_gamma   90.00
#
_symmetry.space_group_name_H-M   'P 1'
#
loop_
_entity.id
_entity.type
_entity.pdbx_description
1 polymer ?
#
loop_
_entity_poly.entity_id
_entity_poly.type
_entity_poly.pdbx_seq_one_letter_code
_entity_poly.pdbx_strand_id
1 'polypeptide(L)'
;MNHLFHTNFREMDAFRGRSQTTKGIWMAKCVGIEPFTVAMDLEGYVDVTHILVMLQDDTTFEKQSALFALAIADIVLINMWCHDIGREQAANKPLLKTVFQVMLRLFSPRKTTLLFVIRDKTKTPLEYLEPVLRVDIQKIWDSVRKPPAHIDTPLSDFFNVEITALPSYEEKEEQFKEQVVQLRQQFFNSISPGGLDGDRRVVVPASGFSFSAQQIWKIIKENKDLDLPAHKVMVANVRCEEIADEKFCGLTSDEAWIELEEAVQSGPVPDFGRKLSSILDTYFSKYDMEAIYFDERVRNAKRQQLESKVFDFVYPAYTKLLGHLRSKALEEFKSRLEEMLNKGEGFAASVRTCTNSCLVEFDQGCEVFSLSTLAPARSSLLYLSYSLIRYHSVTESSISHLQEAQKRSNNWLPPPWAIVAMVVLGFNEFMMLLRNPLYLMVLFVLYLLSKALLVQMNVAEQFQHGTLAGLISISSRFLPTLMNLLKRLAEEAQGQATPEAPRPSPPVRIPESSISSNISSLDDDQEYSSPNLTQRRSIKIESELS
;
A
#
# COMPACT_ATOMS: atom_id res chain seq x y z
N MET A 1 26.04 -28.64 -27.74
CA MET A 1 26.13 -27.79 -26.53
C MET A 1 27.51 -27.86 -25.87
N ASN A 2 27.98 -29.04 -25.46
CA ASN A 2 29.22 -29.23 -24.68
C ASN A 2 30.46 -28.50 -25.22
N HIS A 3 30.87 -28.71 -26.48
CA HIS A 3 32.01 -27.99 -27.07
C HIS A 3 31.86 -26.46 -27.10
N LEU A 4 30.64 -25.94 -27.32
CA LEU A 4 30.40 -24.49 -27.45
C LEU A 4 30.43 -23.78 -26.09
N PHE A 5 29.76 -24.35 -25.09
CA PHE A 5 29.54 -23.72 -23.79
C PHE A 5 30.40 -24.28 -22.65
N HIS A 6 31.23 -25.29 -22.92
CA HIS A 6 32.01 -26.06 -21.95
C HIS A 6 31.12 -26.68 -20.86
N THR A 7 30.01 -27.27 -21.28
CA THR A 7 29.04 -28.00 -20.45
C THR A 7 29.31 -29.51 -20.47
N ASN A 8 28.64 -30.26 -19.60
CA ASN A 8 28.72 -31.73 -19.52
C ASN A 8 27.32 -32.36 -19.58
N PHE A 9 26.53 -32.00 -20.59
CA PHE A 9 25.27 -32.68 -20.90
C PHE A 9 25.55 -34.10 -21.43
N ARG A 10 24.63 -35.03 -21.18
CA ARG A 10 24.81 -36.44 -21.56
C ARG A 10 24.66 -36.63 -23.08
N GLU A 11 25.73 -37.02 -23.74
CA GLU A 11 25.74 -37.34 -25.17
C GLU A 11 25.44 -38.84 -25.43
N MET A 12 24.99 -39.14 -26.65
CA MET A 12 24.59 -40.48 -27.07
C MET A 12 25.82 -41.37 -27.31
N ASP A 13 25.86 -42.53 -26.65
CA ASP A 13 26.90 -43.53 -26.87
C ASP A 13 26.68 -44.24 -28.22
N ALA A 14 27.40 -43.82 -29.25
CA ALA A 14 27.28 -44.33 -30.61
C ALA A 14 27.53 -45.85 -30.71
N PHE A 15 28.40 -46.41 -29.86
CA PHE A 15 28.70 -47.85 -29.85
C PHE A 15 27.54 -48.70 -29.30
N ARG A 16 26.55 -48.08 -28.65
CA ARG A 16 25.35 -48.72 -28.13
C ARG A 16 24.11 -48.51 -29.02
N GLY A 17 24.31 -47.92 -30.19
CA GLY A 17 23.26 -47.68 -31.19
C GLY A 17 22.49 -46.38 -30.98
N ARG A 18 21.70 -46.00 -32.00
CA ARG A 18 20.95 -44.73 -31.99
C ARG A 18 19.80 -44.80 -31.00
N SER A 19 19.85 -43.97 -29.96
CA SER A 19 18.83 -43.92 -28.90
C SER A 19 18.67 -42.52 -28.32
N GLN A 20 17.44 -42.18 -27.91
CA GLN A 20 17.13 -40.92 -27.23
C GLN A 20 17.91 -40.83 -25.92
N THR A 21 18.66 -39.74 -25.74
CA THR A 21 19.62 -39.60 -24.61
C THR A 21 19.26 -38.46 -23.65
N THR A 22 19.06 -37.23 -24.15
CA THR A 22 18.48 -36.15 -23.34
C THR A 22 17.02 -36.49 -23.02
N LYS A 23 16.63 -36.37 -21.75
CA LYS A 23 15.26 -36.55 -21.26
C LYS A 23 14.89 -35.42 -20.32
N GLY A 24 13.76 -34.77 -20.52
CA GLY A 24 13.41 -33.52 -19.86
C GLY A 24 14.12 -32.31 -20.46
N ILE A 25 14.32 -31.29 -19.62
CA ILE A 25 15.06 -30.07 -19.95
C ILE A 25 16.19 -29.93 -18.94
N TRP A 26 17.42 -29.79 -19.42
CA TRP A 26 18.61 -29.67 -18.58
C TRP A 26 19.19 -28.26 -18.70
N MET A 27 19.67 -27.71 -17.58
CA MET A 27 20.28 -26.38 -17.54
C MET A 27 21.68 -26.46 -16.95
N ALA A 28 22.64 -25.76 -17.56
CA ALA A 28 24.03 -25.72 -17.10
C ALA A 28 24.63 -24.32 -17.28
N LYS A 29 25.43 -23.87 -16.30
CA LYS A 29 26.20 -22.63 -16.42
C LYS A 29 27.25 -22.79 -17.54
N CYS A 30 27.34 -21.82 -18.44
CA CYS A 30 28.42 -21.75 -19.41
C CYS A 30 29.74 -21.40 -18.70
N VAL A 31 30.74 -22.28 -18.78
CA VAL A 31 32.01 -22.07 -18.07
C VAL A 31 32.88 -21.10 -18.86
N GLY A 32 33.23 -19.96 -18.28
CA GLY A 32 34.11 -18.97 -18.91
C GLY A 32 33.46 -18.19 -20.06
N ILE A 33 32.20 -17.77 -19.89
CA ILE A 33 31.57 -16.71 -20.68
C ILE A 33 31.06 -15.65 -19.70
N GLU A 34 31.34 -14.39 -20.01
CA GLU A 34 30.70 -13.22 -19.43
C GLU A 34 29.97 -12.48 -20.57
N PRO A 35 28.74 -11.94 -20.37
CA PRO A 35 27.94 -11.96 -19.13
C PRO A 35 27.51 -13.38 -18.70
N PHE A 36 27.00 -13.50 -17.47
CA PHE A 36 26.58 -14.80 -16.90
C PHE A 36 25.55 -15.48 -17.82
N THR A 37 25.99 -16.55 -18.48
CA THR A 37 25.21 -17.27 -19.49
C THR A 37 24.85 -18.68 -18.98
N VAL A 38 23.60 -19.10 -19.23
CA VAL A 38 23.11 -20.44 -18.92
C VAL A 38 22.68 -21.13 -20.22
N ALA A 39 23.26 -22.29 -20.48
CA ALA A 39 22.87 -23.17 -21.59
C ALA A 39 21.70 -24.07 -21.16
N MET A 40 20.77 -24.32 -22.09
CA MET A 40 19.66 -25.25 -21.89
C MET A 40 19.66 -26.31 -22.99
N ASP A 41 19.59 -27.59 -22.61
CA ASP A 41 19.50 -28.73 -23.52
C ASP A 41 18.10 -29.36 -23.39
N LEU A 42 17.43 -29.60 -24.51
CA LEU A 42 16.05 -30.11 -24.56
C LEU A 42 16.00 -31.53 -25.14
N GLU A 43 15.08 -32.34 -24.62
CA GLU A 43 14.76 -33.67 -25.13
C GLU A 43 14.40 -33.63 -26.63
N GLY A 44 15.30 -34.18 -27.46
CA GLY A 44 15.13 -34.26 -28.90
C GLY A 44 14.32 -35.47 -29.33
N TYR A 45 13.00 -35.30 -29.47
CA TYR A 45 12.16 -36.15 -30.32
C TYR A 45 11.22 -35.28 -31.16
N VAL A 46 11.52 -35.16 -32.46
CA VAL A 46 10.76 -34.29 -33.39
C VAL A 46 10.55 -35.01 -34.71
N ASP A 47 9.75 -36.08 -34.69
CA ASP A 47 9.10 -36.52 -35.93
C ASP A 47 8.00 -35.50 -36.27
N VAL A 48 8.13 -34.86 -37.43
CA VAL A 48 7.22 -33.82 -37.89
C VAL A 48 5.82 -34.38 -38.19
N THR A 49 5.72 -35.70 -38.44
CA THR A 49 4.45 -36.44 -38.54
C THR A 49 3.69 -36.42 -37.21
N HIS A 50 4.41 -36.45 -36.07
CA HIS A 50 3.80 -36.32 -34.76
C HIS A 50 3.28 -34.89 -34.51
N ILE A 51 4.02 -33.84 -34.92
CA ILE A 51 3.62 -32.42 -34.74
C ILE A 51 2.19 -32.16 -35.23
N LEU A 52 1.79 -32.78 -36.35
CA LEU A 52 0.44 -32.64 -36.92
C LEU A 52 -0.67 -33.16 -35.99
N VAL A 53 -0.36 -34.12 -35.11
CA VAL A 53 -1.26 -34.66 -34.07
C VAL A 53 -1.22 -33.81 -32.79
N MET A 54 -0.11 -33.13 -32.47
CA MET A 54 0.06 -32.31 -31.24
C MET A 54 -0.83 -31.04 -31.18
N LEU A 55 -1.63 -30.79 -32.22
CA LEU A 55 -2.67 -29.75 -32.28
C LEU A 55 -4.11 -30.33 -32.26
N GLN A 56 -4.25 -31.64 -32.07
CA GLN A 56 -5.53 -32.30 -31.77
C GLN A 56 -5.48 -33.02 -30.40
N ASP A 57 -4.33 -33.56 -30.00
CA ASP A 57 -4.07 -34.02 -28.63
C ASP A 57 -3.31 -32.97 -27.81
N ASP A 58 -3.82 -32.66 -26.61
CA ASP A 58 -3.44 -31.44 -25.88
C ASP A 58 -2.29 -31.58 -24.87
N THR A 59 -1.69 -32.78 -24.74
CA THR A 59 -0.97 -33.19 -23.52
C THR A 59 0.49 -33.61 -23.70
N THR A 60 1.14 -33.31 -24.84
CA THR A 60 2.50 -33.78 -25.12
C THR A 60 3.61 -32.91 -24.51
N PHE A 61 4.66 -33.57 -24.02
CA PHE A 61 5.75 -32.94 -23.27
C PHE A 61 6.66 -32.09 -24.16
N GLU A 62 6.80 -32.48 -25.42
CA GLU A 62 7.57 -31.82 -26.47
C GLU A 62 7.00 -30.43 -26.80
N LYS A 63 5.65 -30.32 -26.83
CA LYS A 63 4.92 -29.05 -26.94
C LYS A 63 5.23 -28.16 -25.74
N GLN A 64 5.04 -28.66 -24.52
CA GLN A 64 5.26 -27.89 -23.29
C GLN A 64 6.73 -27.44 -23.10
N SER A 65 7.70 -28.32 -23.39
CA SER A 65 9.13 -28.02 -23.26
C SER A 65 9.64 -27.02 -24.29
N ALA A 66 9.22 -27.13 -25.56
CA ALA A 66 9.53 -26.13 -26.58
C ALA A 66 8.97 -24.75 -26.21
N LEU A 67 7.70 -24.68 -25.77
CA LEU A 67 7.09 -23.43 -25.30
C LEU A 67 7.82 -22.81 -24.11
N PHE A 68 8.26 -23.64 -23.17
CA PHE A 68 8.99 -23.17 -21.98
C PHE A 68 10.36 -22.58 -22.34
N ALA A 69 11.14 -23.26 -23.19
CA ALA A 69 12.43 -22.74 -23.64
C ALA A 69 12.26 -21.44 -24.44
N LEU A 70 11.27 -21.36 -25.33
CA LEU A 70 10.91 -20.13 -26.04
C LEU A 70 10.48 -19.00 -25.10
N ALA A 71 9.82 -19.31 -23.97
CA ALA A 71 9.38 -18.31 -23.00
C ALA A 71 10.54 -17.68 -22.21
N ILE A 72 11.57 -18.46 -21.87
CA ILE A 72 12.66 -17.99 -21.00
C ILE A 72 13.94 -17.61 -21.74
N ALA A 73 14.24 -18.24 -22.89
CA ALA A 73 15.46 -17.98 -23.65
C ALA A 73 15.49 -16.59 -24.31
N ASP A 74 16.70 -16.06 -24.45
CA ASP A 74 16.97 -14.86 -25.27
C ASP A 74 17.57 -15.23 -26.64
N ILE A 75 18.33 -16.33 -26.68
CA ILE A 75 18.89 -16.94 -27.90
C ILE A 75 18.42 -18.39 -28.00
N VAL A 76 17.85 -18.78 -29.13
CA VAL A 76 17.37 -20.14 -29.42
C VAL A 76 18.27 -20.76 -30.49
N LEU A 77 19.00 -21.82 -30.15
CA LEU A 77 19.88 -22.53 -31.08
C LEU A 77 19.10 -23.60 -31.86
N ILE A 78 18.99 -23.43 -33.18
CA ILE A 78 18.26 -24.34 -34.07
C ILE A 78 19.27 -25.17 -34.85
N ASN A 79 19.61 -26.35 -34.33
CA ASN A 79 20.55 -27.29 -34.94
C ASN A 79 19.88 -28.08 -36.07
N MET A 80 20.34 -27.93 -37.32
CA MET A 80 19.79 -28.60 -38.51
C MET A 80 20.90 -29.17 -39.41
N TRP A 81 20.64 -30.22 -40.19
CA TRP A 81 21.65 -30.77 -41.11
C TRP A 81 21.67 -30.02 -42.46
N CYS A 82 22.86 -29.86 -43.05
CA CYS A 82 23.03 -29.18 -44.34
C CYS A 82 22.24 -29.85 -45.48
N HIS A 83 21.99 -31.17 -45.39
CA HIS A 83 21.25 -31.92 -46.41
C HIS A 83 19.72 -31.84 -46.27
N ASP A 84 19.22 -31.21 -45.20
CA ASP A 84 17.79 -30.98 -45.00
C ASP A 84 17.32 -29.61 -45.48
N ILE A 85 18.25 -28.68 -45.71
CA ILE A 85 17.97 -27.35 -46.28
C ILE A 85 17.28 -27.53 -47.65
N GLY A 86 16.13 -26.88 -47.83
CA GLY A 86 15.28 -27.01 -49.02
C GLY A 86 14.31 -28.21 -49.01
N ARG A 87 14.29 -29.05 -47.97
CA ARG A 87 13.28 -30.12 -47.79
C ARG A 87 12.16 -29.66 -46.86
N GLU A 88 10.92 -29.72 -47.33
CA GLU A 88 9.79 -29.09 -46.62
C GLU A 88 9.56 -29.62 -45.19
N GLN A 89 9.69 -30.93 -44.98
CA GLN A 89 9.51 -31.55 -43.66
C GLN A 89 10.82 -31.55 -42.85
N ALA A 90 11.93 -31.99 -43.47
CA ALA A 90 13.19 -32.19 -42.75
C ALA A 90 13.89 -30.88 -42.32
N ALA A 91 13.64 -29.75 -43.01
CA ALA A 91 14.11 -28.43 -42.58
C ALA A 91 13.39 -27.86 -41.35
N ASN A 92 12.64 -28.68 -40.59
CA ASN A 92 11.86 -28.28 -39.40
C ASN A 92 10.83 -27.15 -39.65
N LYS A 93 10.35 -26.97 -40.89
CA LYS A 93 9.43 -25.86 -41.22
C LYS A 93 8.13 -25.86 -40.41
N PRO A 94 7.47 -27.01 -40.12
CA PRO A 94 6.27 -27.02 -39.28
C PRO A 94 6.55 -26.73 -37.80
N LEU A 95 7.76 -27.04 -37.31
CA LEU A 95 8.21 -26.63 -35.98
C LEU A 95 8.34 -25.10 -35.93
N LEU A 96 9.07 -24.50 -36.88
CA LEU A 96 9.19 -23.02 -37.01
C LEU A 96 7.82 -22.34 -37.12
N LYS A 97 6.90 -22.91 -37.90
CA LYS A 97 5.51 -22.41 -38.01
C LYS A 97 4.79 -22.40 -36.66
N THR A 98 4.97 -23.46 -35.87
CA THR A 98 4.41 -23.58 -34.52
C THR A 98 5.04 -22.59 -33.55
N VAL A 99 6.38 -22.46 -33.57
CA VAL A 99 7.14 -21.47 -32.79
C VAL A 99 6.59 -20.06 -33.03
N PHE A 100 6.48 -19.64 -34.30
CA PHE A 100 5.94 -18.33 -34.68
C PHE A 100 4.47 -18.15 -34.30
N GLN A 101 3.63 -19.16 -34.53
CA GLN A 101 2.20 -19.10 -34.20
C GLN A 101 1.94 -18.94 -32.70
N VAL A 102 2.76 -19.56 -31.84
CA VAL A 102 2.59 -19.42 -30.39
C VAL A 102 3.29 -18.17 -29.85
N MET A 103 4.44 -17.78 -30.42
CA MET A 103 5.08 -16.49 -30.13
C MET A 103 4.11 -15.32 -30.38
N LEU A 104 3.46 -15.28 -31.55
CA LEU A 104 2.45 -14.27 -31.90
C LEU A 104 1.20 -14.27 -31.01
N ARG A 105 0.96 -15.30 -30.19
CA ARG A 105 -0.19 -15.40 -29.28
C ARG A 105 0.14 -15.03 -27.84
N LEU A 106 1.31 -15.45 -27.35
CA LEU A 106 1.68 -15.39 -25.93
C LEU A 106 2.69 -14.27 -25.61
N PHE A 107 3.26 -13.63 -26.64
CA PHE A 107 4.36 -12.68 -26.50
C PHE A 107 4.02 -11.36 -27.17
N SER A 108 4.21 -10.26 -26.43
CA SER A 108 4.46 -8.96 -27.04
C SER A 108 5.85 -8.97 -27.72
N PRO A 109 6.09 -8.12 -28.74
CA PRO A 109 7.35 -8.09 -29.48
C PRO A 109 8.61 -8.03 -28.59
N ARG A 110 9.29 -9.17 -28.48
CA ARG A 110 10.58 -9.37 -27.81
C ARG A 110 11.50 -9.96 -28.87
N LYS A 111 12.41 -9.15 -29.43
CA LYS A 111 13.45 -9.62 -30.36
C LYS A 111 14.23 -10.77 -29.73
N THR A 112 13.89 -11.99 -30.13
CA THR A 112 14.50 -13.23 -29.66
C THR A 112 15.40 -13.75 -30.78
N THR A 113 16.65 -14.09 -30.50
CA THR A 113 17.60 -14.43 -31.57
C THR A 113 17.51 -15.91 -31.92
N LEU A 114 17.11 -16.20 -33.15
CA LEU A 114 17.08 -17.55 -33.71
C LEU A 114 18.42 -17.82 -34.40
N LEU A 115 19.31 -18.56 -33.73
CA LEU A 115 20.62 -18.93 -34.24
C LEU A 115 20.56 -20.32 -34.89
N PHE A 116 20.45 -20.35 -36.21
CA PHE A 116 20.48 -21.58 -37.00
C PHE A 116 21.91 -22.10 -37.10
N VAL A 117 22.15 -23.29 -36.56
CA VAL A 117 23.44 -23.98 -36.60
C VAL A 117 23.33 -25.11 -37.61
N ILE A 118 23.78 -24.85 -38.84
CA ILE A 118 23.84 -25.84 -39.92
C ILE A 118 25.00 -26.80 -39.60
N ARG A 119 24.70 -28.10 -39.60
CA ARG A 119 25.63 -29.20 -39.33
C ARG A 119 26.06 -29.87 -40.62
N ASP A 120 27.28 -30.41 -40.59
CA ASP A 120 27.87 -31.20 -41.66
C ASP A 120 27.85 -30.46 -43.01
N LYS A 121 28.42 -29.24 -42.98
CA LYS A 121 28.60 -28.35 -44.13
C LYS A 121 29.18 -29.09 -45.33
N THR A 122 28.40 -29.15 -46.40
CA THR A 122 28.76 -29.79 -47.66
C THR A 122 29.66 -28.89 -48.53
N LYS A 123 29.84 -29.21 -49.81
CA LYS A 123 30.59 -28.37 -50.75
C LYS A 123 29.91 -27.02 -51.06
N THR A 124 28.64 -26.84 -50.72
CA THR A 124 27.89 -25.60 -50.98
C THR A 124 28.32 -24.49 -50.00
N PRO A 125 28.80 -23.32 -50.48
CA PRO A 125 29.12 -22.18 -49.62
C PRO A 125 27.91 -21.67 -48.83
N LEU A 126 28.17 -21.10 -47.65
CA LEU A 126 27.12 -20.53 -46.79
C LEU A 126 26.40 -19.36 -47.47
N GLU A 127 27.14 -18.56 -48.26
CA GLU A 127 26.64 -17.45 -49.09
C GLU A 127 25.44 -17.81 -49.99
N TYR A 128 25.30 -19.09 -50.39
CA TYR A 128 24.16 -19.56 -51.18
C TYR A 128 23.08 -20.28 -50.34
N LEU A 129 23.44 -20.82 -49.18
CA LEU A 129 22.50 -21.50 -48.27
C LEU A 129 21.72 -20.49 -47.42
N GLU A 130 22.39 -19.43 -46.97
CA GLU A 130 21.84 -18.41 -46.08
C GLU A 130 20.65 -17.66 -46.70
N PRO A 131 20.69 -17.15 -47.95
CA PRO A 131 19.55 -16.45 -48.55
C PRO A 131 18.35 -17.38 -48.75
N VAL A 132 18.59 -18.65 -49.10
CA VAL A 132 17.53 -19.67 -49.25
C VAL A 132 16.84 -19.93 -47.91
N LEU A 133 17.62 -20.09 -46.83
CA LEU A 133 17.07 -20.31 -45.49
C LEU A 133 16.32 -19.07 -44.98
N ARG A 134 16.86 -17.85 -45.15
CA ARG A 134 16.15 -16.60 -44.79
C ARG A 134 14.83 -16.43 -45.55
N VAL A 135 14.81 -16.71 -46.85
CA VAL A 135 13.60 -16.65 -47.69
C VAL A 135 12.56 -17.69 -47.24
N ASP A 136 12.97 -18.91 -46.90
CA ASP A 136 12.04 -19.93 -46.40
C ASP A 136 11.52 -19.62 -44.99
N ILE A 137 12.33 -19.06 -44.10
CA ILE A 137 11.87 -18.56 -42.78
C ILE A 137 10.80 -17.47 -42.95
N GLN A 138 11.02 -16.53 -43.89
CA GLN A 138 10.04 -15.47 -44.18
C GLN A 138 8.72 -16.04 -44.72
N LYS A 139 8.76 -16.99 -45.68
CA LYS A 139 7.54 -17.70 -46.15
C LYS A 139 6.79 -18.38 -45.00
N ILE A 140 7.51 -18.97 -44.03
CA ILE A 140 6.89 -19.62 -42.87
C ILE A 140 6.17 -18.56 -42.01
N TRP A 141 6.81 -17.43 -41.70
CA TRP A 141 6.21 -16.30 -40.98
C TRP A 141 4.94 -15.76 -41.63
N ASP A 142 4.96 -15.61 -42.96
CA ASP A 142 3.81 -15.11 -43.72
C ASP A 142 2.68 -16.14 -43.83
N SER A 143 3.00 -17.43 -43.72
CA SER A 143 2.02 -18.51 -43.68
C SER A 143 1.31 -18.69 -42.31
N VAL A 144 1.72 -17.96 -41.27
CA VAL A 144 1.16 -18.04 -39.91
C VAL A 144 -0.06 -17.12 -39.78
N ARG A 145 -1.13 -17.61 -39.14
CA ARG A 145 -2.30 -16.80 -38.80
C ARG A 145 -1.95 -15.85 -37.65
N LYS A 146 -1.56 -14.61 -37.98
CA LYS A 146 -1.25 -13.54 -37.02
C LYS A 146 -2.54 -12.97 -36.38
N PRO A 147 -2.56 -12.60 -35.09
CA PRO A 147 -3.69 -11.89 -34.49
C PRO A 147 -3.89 -10.49 -35.09
N PRO A 148 -5.07 -9.84 -34.94
CA PRO A 148 -5.36 -8.52 -35.52
C PRO A 148 -4.34 -7.42 -35.18
N ALA A 149 -3.75 -7.45 -33.98
CA ALA A 149 -2.73 -6.49 -33.55
C ALA A 149 -1.36 -6.66 -34.24
N HIS A 150 -1.15 -7.75 -34.99
CA HIS A 150 0.15 -8.14 -35.54
C HIS A 150 0.09 -8.58 -37.02
N ILE A 151 -0.98 -8.24 -37.75
CA ILE A 151 -1.15 -8.64 -39.17
C ILE A 151 0.04 -8.16 -40.03
N ASP A 152 0.39 -6.88 -39.91
CA ASP A 152 1.42 -6.22 -40.72
C ASP A 152 2.82 -6.19 -40.05
N THR A 153 2.99 -6.88 -38.91
CA THR A 153 4.27 -6.85 -38.18
C THR A 153 5.35 -7.72 -38.87
N PRO A 154 6.52 -7.15 -39.23
CA PRO A 154 7.59 -7.90 -39.88
C PRO A 154 8.28 -8.87 -38.90
N LEU A 155 8.94 -9.88 -39.45
CA LEU A 155 9.68 -10.89 -38.68
C LEU A 155 10.74 -10.24 -37.77
N SER A 156 11.39 -9.17 -38.24
CA SER A 156 12.46 -8.42 -37.58
C SER A 156 12.11 -7.81 -36.23
N ASP A 157 10.81 -7.61 -35.95
CA ASP A 157 10.33 -6.99 -34.72
C ASP A 157 10.17 -8.02 -33.59
N PHE A 158 9.98 -9.29 -33.95
CA PHE A 158 9.91 -10.42 -33.03
C PHE A 158 11.20 -11.24 -32.97
N PHE A 159 12.00 -11.30 -34.05
CA PHE A 159 13.19 -12.15 -34.10
C PHE A 159 14.36 -11.46 -34.80
N ASN A 160 15.56 -11.65 -34.25
CA ASN A 160 16.76 -11.65 -35.08
C ASN A 160 16.99 -13.07 -35.62
N VAL A 161 17.57 -13.18 -36.82
CA VAL A 161 17.86 -14.46 -37.48
C VAL A 161 19.33 -14.51 -37.82
N GLU A 162 20.06 -15.35 -37.11
CA GLU A 162 21.49 -15.58 -37.32
C GLU A 162 21.72 -16.99 -37.86
N ILE A 163 22.68 -17.15 -38.76
CA ILE A 163 22.90 -18.41 -39.48
C ILE A 163 24.40 -18.69 -39.52
N THR A 164 24.80 -19.87 -39.02
CA THR A 164 26.18 -20.35 -39.04
C THR A 164 26.23 -21.79 -39.53
N ALA A 165 27.39 -22.22 -40.05
CA ALA A 165 27.56 -23.57 -40.60
C ALA A 165 28.88 -24.19 -40.14
N LEU A 166 28.78 -25.32 -39.44
CA LEU A 166 29.91 -26.10 -38.91
C LEU A 166 30.20 -27.30 -39.83
N PRO A 167 31.47 -27.74 -39.95
CA PRO A 167 31.83 -28.94 -40.69
C PRO A 167 31.34 -30.21 -39.97
N SER A 168 31.50 -31.37 -40.60
CA SER A 168 31.20 -32.65 -39.94
C SER A 168 32.18 -32.90 -38.79
N TYR A 169 31.65 -33.33 -37.64
CA TYR A 169 32.46 -33.69 -36.47
C TYR A 169 33.31 -34.94 -36.76
N GLU A 170 32.69 -35.95 -37.37
CA GLU A 170 33.30 -37.27 -37.61
C GLU A 170 34.39 -37.22 -38.69
N GLU A 171 34.22 -36.38 -39.73
CA GLU A 171 35.24 -36.23 -40.77
C GLU A 171 36.35 -35.21 -40.44
N LYS A 172 36.02 -34.16 -39.66
CA LYS A 172 36.82 -32.90 -39.61
C LYS A 172 36.83 -32.29 -38.20
N GLU A 173 37.03 -33.14 -37.19
CA GLU A 173 36.95 -32.81 -35.76
C GLU A 173 37.68 -31.51 -35.36
N GLU A 174 38.92 -31.31 -35.81
CA GLU A 174 39.70 -30.11 -35.47
C GLU A 174 39.14 -28.83 -36.11
N GLN A 175 38.68 -28.89 -37.38
CA GLN A 175 38.02 -27.73 -38.02
C GLN A 175 36.66 -27.42 -37.38
N PHE A 176 35.97 -28.44 -36.85
CA PHE A 176 34.76 -28.26 -36.05
C PHE A 176 35.09 -27.54 -34.73
N LYS A 177 36.10 -28.01 -33.99
CA LYS A 177 36.54 -27.37 -32.74
C LYS A 177 36.93 -25.90 -32.97
N GLU A 178 37.71 -25.61 -34.00
CA GLU A 178 38.12 -24.25 -34.37
C GLU A 178 36.90 -23.35 -34.66
N GLN A 179 35.97 -23.79 -35.52
CA GLN A 179 34.78 -23.00 -35.86
C GLN A 179 33.79 -22.88 -34.69
N VAL A 180 33.76 -23.86 -33.76
CA VAL A 180 33.01 -23.73 -32.50
C VAL A 180 33.65 -22.70 -31.57
N VAL A 181 34.98 -22.56 -31.53
CA VAL A 181 35.64 -21.48 -30.79
C VAL A 181 35.33 -20.11 -31.41
N GLN A 182 35.31 -20.00 -32.75
CA GLN A 182 34.88 -18.77 -33.44
C GLN A 182 33.41 -18.43 -33.15
N LEU A 183 32.51 -19.41 -33.20
CA LEU A 183 31.11 -19.24 -32.82
C LEU A 183 30.96 -18.81 -31.35
N ARG A 184 31.77 -19.38 -30.45
CA ARG A 184 31.80 -19.03 -29.02
C ARG A 184 32.14 -17.56 -28.77
N GLN A 185 33.03 -16.97 -29.57
CA GLN A 185 33.41 -15.55 -29.44
C GLN A 185 32.21 -14.61 -29.59
N GLN A 186 31.20 -14.96 -30.40
CA GLN A 186 29.97 -14.17 -30.57
C GLN A 186 29.13 -14.07 -29.28
N PHE A 187 29.24 -15.05 -28.37
CA PHE A 187 28.47 -15.06 -27.12
C PHE A 187 29.04 -14.13 -26.03
N PHE A 188 30.35 -13.86 -26.02
CA PHE A 188 30.96 -12.91 -25.07
C PHE A 188 30.44 -11.48 -25.29
N ASN A 189 30.31 -11.07 -26.55
CA ASN A 189 29.81 -9.74 -26.92
C ASN A 189 28.28 -9.71 -27.11
N SER A 190 27.56 -10.75 -26.71
CA SER A 190 26.12 -10.94 -26.99
C SER A 190 25.24 -9.75 -26.62
N ILE A 191 25.41 -9.20 -25.41
CA ILE A 191 24.64 -8.06 -24.89
C ILE A 191 25.12 -6.68 -25.37
N SER A 192 26.17 -6.61 -26.20
CA SER A 192 26.62 -5.33 -26.77
C SER A 192 25.65 -4.85 -27.87
N PRO A 193 25.52 -3.54 -28.14
CA PRO A 193 24.75 -3.05 -29.28
C PRO A 193 25.22 -3.69 -30.59
N GLY A 194 24.30 -4.31 -31.34
CA GLY A 194 24.62 -5.11 -32.54
C GLY A 194 25.14 -6.53 -32.28
N GLY A 195 25.22 -6.97 -31.02
CA GLY A 195 25.47 -8.36 -30.63
C GLY A 195 24.20 -9.22 -30.62
N LEU A 196 24.35 -10.52 -30.33
CA LEU A 196 23.29 -11.54 -30.38
C LEU A 196 22.04 -11.26 -29.52
N ASP A 197 22.09 -10.34 -28.56
CA ASP A 197 20.97 -9.87 -27.72
C ASP A 197 20.96 -8.32 -27.57
N GLY A 198 21.63 -7.61 -28.49
CA GLY A 198 21.96 -6.18 -28.33
C GLY A 198 20.79 -5.19 -28.44
N ASP A 199 19.68 -5.58 -29.06
CA ASP A 199 18.49 -4.74 -29.27
C ASP A 199 17.45 -4.84 -28.11
N ARG A 200 17.82 -5.50 -27.01
CA ARG A 200 16.90 -5.91 -25.96
C ARG A 200 16.33 -4.74 -25.15
N ARG A 201 14.99 -4.61 -25.19
CA ARG A 201 14.24 -3.55 -24.46
C ARG A 201 13.77 -3.95 -23.07
N VAL A 202 13.73 -5.24 -22.72
CA VAL A 202 13.24 -5.74 -21.42
C VAL A 202 14.06 -6.96 -20.97
N VAL A 203 14.50 -6.95 -19.71
CA VAL A 203 15.28 -8.02 -19.06
C VAL A 203 14.49 -8.55 -17.86
N VAL A 204 14.61 -9.84 -17.54
CA VAL A 204 14.15 -10.38 -16.24
C VAL A 204 15.36 -10.45 -15.32
N PRO A 205 15.34 -9.85 -14.11
CA PRO A 205 16.49 -9.89 -13.20
C PRO A 205 16.87 -11.31 -12.82
N ALA A 206 18.17 -11.58 -12.66
CA ALA A 206 18.66 -12.91 -12.29
C ALA A 206 18.05 -13.42 -10.96
N SER A 207 17.81 -12.53 -9.99
CA SER A 207 17.10 -12.81 -8.74
C SER A 207 15.63 -13.21 -8.93
N GLY A 208 14.96 -12.69 -9.96
CA GLY A 208 13.60 -13.06 -10.34
C GLY A 208 13.50 -14.27 -11.28
N PHE A 209 14.61 -14.70 -11.92
CA PHE A 209 14.58 -15.70 -12.98
C PHE A 209 14.01 -17.06 -12.53
N SER A 210 14.42 -17.58 -11.37
CA SER A 210 13.96 -18.89 -10.90
C SER A 210 12.44 -18.91 -10.64
N PHE A 211 11.91 -17.89 -9.97
CA PHE A 211 10.47 -17.76 -9.73
C PHE A 211 9.71 -17.57 -11.05
N SER A 212 10.21 -16.69 -11.94
CA SER A 212 9.64 -16.46 -13.26
C SER A 212 9.55 -17.74 -14.09
N ALA A 213 10.61 -18.55 -14.14
CA ALA A 213 10.62 -19.83 -14.83
C ALA A 213 9.63 -20.83 -14.23
N GLN A 214 9.56 -20.95 -12.89
CA GLN A 214 8.61 -21.85 -12.23
C GLN A 214 7.15 -21.50 -12.54
N GLN A 215 6.78 -20.22 -12.54
CA GLN A 215 5.41 -19.79 -12.84
C GLN A 215 5.07 -19.91 -14.33
N ILE A 216 5.99 -19.59 -15.25
CA ILE A 216 5.83 -19.87 -16.70
C ILE A 216 5.59 -21.37 -16.93
N TRP A 217 6.41 -22.24 -16.33
CA TRP A 217 6.26 -23.69 -16.45
C TRP A 217 4.91 -24.18 -15.91
N LYS A 218 4.44 -23.61 -14.78
CA LYS A 218 3.13 -23.91 -14.21
C LYS A 218 1.99 -23.56 -15.17
N ILE A 219 2.00 -22.36 -15.75
CA ILE A 219 0.97 -21.90 -16.70
C ILE A 219 0.93 -22.80 -17.94
N ILE A 220 2.09 -23.12 -18.50
CA ILE A 220 2.23 -24.03 -19.66
C ILE A 220 1.74 -25.44 -19.31
N LYS A 221 2.08 -25.97 -18.14
CA LYS A 221 1.64 -27.30 -17.67
C LYS A 221 0.13 -27.36 -17.43
N GLU A 222 -0.48 -26.25 -17.01
CA GLU A 222 -1.93 -26.10 -16.83
C GLU A 222 -2.68 -25.82 -18.15
N ASN A 223 -1.98 -25.81 -19.31
CA ASN A 223 -2.52 -25.50 -20.65
C ASN A 223 -3.30 -24.17 -20.72
N LYS A 224 -2.87 -23.17 -19.94
CA LYS A 224 -3.47 -21.83 -19.91
C LYS A 224 -2.75 -20.88 -20.87
N ASP A 225 -3.46 -19.86 -21.34
CA ASP A 225 -2.85 -18.76 -22.09
C ASP A 225 -1.83 -18.02 -21.21
N LEU A 226 -0.61 -17.89 -21.73
CA LEU A 226 0.53 -17.26 -21.08
C LEU A 226 0.59 -15.76 -21.40
N ASP A 227 -0.04 -14.93 -20.58
CA ASP A 227 0.11 -13.47 -20.65
C ASP A 227 1.43 -13.04 -20.00
N LEU A 228 2.47 -12.82 -20.84
CA LEU A 228 3.79 -12.41 -20.35
C LEU A 228 3.87 -10.98 -19.80
N PRO A 229 3.17 -9.95 -20.32
CA PRO A 229 2.99 -8.67 -19.64
C PRO A 229 2.43 -8.80 -18.22
N ALA A 230 1.30 -9.49 -18.03
CA ALA A 230 0.71 -9.71 -16.70
C ALA A 230 1.63 -10.54 -15.80
N HIS A 231 2.29 -11.56 -16.35
CA HIS A 231 3.27 -12.37 -15.63
C HIS A 231 4.49 -11.54 -15.16
N LYS A 232 4.99 -10.60 -15.98
CA LYS A 232 6.07 -9.67 -15.56
C LYS A 232 5.62 -8.78 -14.40
N VAL A 233 4.39 -8.26 -14.45
CA VAL A 233 3.80 -7.46 -13.35
C VAL A 233 3.62 -8.31 -12.09
N MET A 234 3.21 -9.58 -12.22
CA MET A 234 3.13 -10.52 -11.09
C MET A 234 4.50 -10.83 -10.46
N VAL A 235 5.51 -11.15 -11.27
CA VAL A 235 6.89 -11.38 -10.80
C VAL A 235 7.46 -10.13 -10.14
N ALA A 236 7.21 -8.94 -10.72
CA ALA A 236 7.59 -7.67 -10.13
C ALA A 236 6.92 -7.47 -8.76
N ASN A 237 5.62 -7.79 -8.60
CA ASN A 237 4.92 -7.60 -7.32
C ASN A 237 5.53 -8.48 -6.23
N VAL A 238 5.70 -9.78 -6.49
CA VAL A 238 6.28 -10.72 -5.53
C VAL A 238 7.72 -10.33 -5.18
N ARG A 239 8.58 -10.06 -6.17
CA ARG A 239 9.98 -9.68 -5.89
C ARG A 239 10.10 -8.33 -5.20
N CYS A 240 9.33 -7.32 -5.58
CA CYS A 240 9.35 -6.00 -4.93
C CYS A 240 8.76 -6.03 -3.50
N GLU A 241 7.94 -7.03 -3.18
CA GLU A 241 7.41 -7.30 -1.84
C GLU A 241 8.44 -8.04 -0.98
N GLU A 242 9.05 -9.11 -1.49
CA GLU A 242 10.15 -9.82 -0.83
C GLU A 242 11.34 -8.89 -0.51
N ILE A 243 11.73 -8.01 -1.44
CA ILE A 243 12.80 -7.01 -1.24
C ILE A 243 12.39 -5.97 -0.19
N ALA A 244 11.12 -5.53 -0.17
CA ALA A 244 10.62 -4.59 0.83
C ALA A 244 10.63 -5.20 2.24
N ASP A 245 10.13 -6.43 2.38
CA ASP A 245 10.11 -7.13 3.67
C ASP A 245 11.51 -7.49 4.16
N GLU A 246 12.45 -7.85 3.28
CA GLU A 246 13.85 -8.02 3.65
C GLU A 246 14.45 -6.71 4.20
N LYS A 247 14.21 -5.57 3.54
CA LYS A 247 14.77 -4.27 3.96
C LYS A 247 14.10 -3.78 5.26
N PHE A 248 12.82 -4.09 5.46
CA PHE A 248 12.11 -3.84 6.71
C PHE A 248 12.66 -4.68 7.87
N CYS A 249 12.81 -6.01 7.68
CA CYS A 249 13.40 -6.89 8.69
C CYS A 249 14.88 -6.56 9.00
N GLY A 250 15.60 -6.00 8.02
CA GLY A 250 16.91 -5.38 8.22
C GLY A 250 16.83 -4.19 9.18
N LEU A 251 15.94 -3.22 8.89
CA LEU A 251 15.72 -2.04 9.74
C LEU A 251 15.32 -2.41 11.19
N THR A 252 14.41 -3.38 11.38
CA THR A 252 13.98 -3.82 12.73
C THR A 252 15.10 -4.51 13.52
N SER A 253 16.21 -4.85 12.86
CA SER A 253 17.38 -5.53 13.43
C SER A 253 18.64 -4.65 13.40
N ASP A 254 18.51 -3.37 13.05
CA ASP A 254 19.63 -2.45 12.82
C ASP A 254 20.17 -1.90 14.15
N GLU A 255 21.46 -2.10 14.42
CA GLU A 255 22.10 -1.68 15.68
C GLU A 255 21.95 -0.16 15.93
N ALA A 256 22.03 0.67 14.88
CA ALA A 256 21.90 2.12 15.01
C ALA A 256 20.44 2.57 15.17
N TRP A 257 19.45 1.78 14.72
CA TRP A 257 18.05 1.99 15.13
C TRP A 257 17.86 1.64 16.61
N ILE A 258 18.35 0.47 17.05
CA ILE A 258 18.17 -0.01 18.42
C ILE A 258 18.78 0.96 19.44
N GLU A 259 20.03 1.40 19.23
CA GLU A 259 20.66 2.45 20.05
C GLU A 259 19.84 3.75 20.10
N LEU A 260 19.23 4.14 18.98
CA LEU A 260 18.44 5.37 18.86
C LEU A 260 17.09 5.26 19.58
N GLU A 261 16.45 4.09 19.51
CA GLU A 261 15.21 3.77 20.23
C GLU A 261 15.44 3.66 21.74
N GLU A 262 16.53 3.03 22.18
CA GLU A 262 16.94 2.97 23.59
C GLU A 262 17.30 4.36 24.15
N ALA A 263 18.00 5.19 23.39
CA ALA A 263 18.31 6.56 23.79
C ALA A 263 17.04 7.40 24.01
N VAL A 264 16.01 7.23 23.16
CA VAL A 264 14.68 7.84 23.33
C VAL A 264 13.94 7.29 24.55
N GLN A 265 14.25 6.08 25.03
CA GLN A 265 13.65 5.61 26.29
C GLN A 265 14.07 6.46 27.49
N SER A 266 15.29 7.02 27.43
CA SER A 266 15.96 7.72 28.53
C SER A 266 15.72 9.23 28.56
N GLY A 267 15.36 9.87 27.43
CA GLY A 267 15.11 11.31 27.39
C GLY A 267 15.07 11.92 25.97
N PRO A 268 15.14 13.26 25.86
CA PRO A 268 15.17 13.95 24.57
C PRO A 268 16.52 13.75 23.88
N VAL A 269 16.53 13.07 22.73
CA VAL A 269 17.75 12.76 21.96
C VAL A 269 18.09 13.89 20.98
N PRO A 270 19.28 14.50 21.05
CA PRO A 270 19.70 15.51 20.08
C PRO A 270 19.90 14.89 18.69
N ASP A 271 19.52 15.65 17.65
CA ASP A 271 19.61 15.25 16.25
C ASP A 271 18.90 13.95 15.86
N PHE A 272 17.93 13.47 16.66
CA PHE A 272 17.16 12.25 16.39
C PHE A 272 16.64 12.17 14.95
N GLY A 273 16.05 13.26 14.44
CA GLY A 273 15.53 13.30 13.07
C GLY A 273 16.61 13.10 12.00
N ARG A 274 17.84 13.61 12.20
CA ARG A 274 18.96 13.40 11.27
C ARG A 274 19.48 11.97 11.32
N LYS A 275 19.64 11.42 12.53
CA LYS A 275 20.06 10.03 12.75
C LYS A 275 19.07 9.06 12.10
N LEU A 276 17.78 9.24 12.41
CA LEU A 276 16.71 8.41 11.84
C LEU A 276 16.64 8.53 10.32
N SER A 277 16.67 9.75 9.76
CA SER A 277 16.67 9.94 8.30
C SER A 277 17.84 9.19 7.65
N SER A 278 19.06 9.30 8.19
CA SER A 278 20.24 8.59 7.66
C SER A 278 20.11 7.06 7.69
N ILE A 279 19.42 6.50 8.70
CA ILE A 279 19.14 5.06 8.77
C ILE A 279 18.10 4.69 7.70
N LEU A 280 16.98 5.42 7.63
CA LEU A 280 15.90 5.15 6.69
C LEU A 280 16.35 5.30 5.23
N ASP A 281 17.08 6.37 4.90
CA ASP A 281 17.65 6.62 3.58
C ASP A 281 18.58 5.48 3.14
N THR A 282 19.28 4.84 4.08
CA THR A 282 20.11 3.66 3.81
C THR A 282 19.26 2.45 3.39
N TYR A 283 18.12 2.20 4.04
CA TYR A 283 17.23 1.10 3.67
C TYR A 283 16.40 1.37 2.42
N PHE A 284 15.93 2.60 2.21
CA PHE A 284 15.26 2.99 0.98
C PHE A 284 16.22 2.97 -0.22
N SER A 285 17.48 3.42 -0.06
CA SER A 285 18.48 3.31 -1.14
C SER A 285 18.82 1.85 -1.49
N LYS A 286 18.93 0.97 -0.48
CA LYS A 286 19.08 -0.49 -0.71
C LYS A 286 17.89 -1.07 -1.47
N TYR A 287 16.66 -0.65 -1.14
CA TYR A 287 15.45 -1.03 -1.86
C TYR A 287 15.49 -0.55 -3.32
N ASP A 288 15.71 0.75 -3.53
CA ASP A 288 15.67 1.39 -4.85
C ASP A 288 16.74 0.82 -5.80
N MET A 289 17.94 0.48 -5.30
CA MET A 289 18.99 -0.18 -6.08
C MET A 289 18.63 -1.60 -6.53
N GLU A 290 17.97 -2.40 -5.69
CA GLU A 290 17.60 -3.78 -6.06
C GLU A 290 16.31 -3.83 -6.89
N ALA A 291 15.37 -2.93 -6.60
CA ALA A 291 14.08 -2.84 -7.27
C ALA A 291 14.13 -2.17 -8.67
N ILE A 292 15.26 -1.52 -9.02
CA ILE A 292 15.40 -0.71 -10.25
C ILE A 292 15.02 -1.44 -11.54
N TYR A 293 15.22 -2.75 -11.61
CA TYR A 293 15.01 -3.56 -12.81
C TYR A 293 13.58 -4.10 -12.99
N PHE A 294 12.68 -3.86 -12.03
CA PHE A 294 11.27 -4.28 -12.10
C PHE A 294 10.37 -3.16 -12.64
N ASP A 295 9.09 -3.49 -12.88
CA ASP A 295 8.10 -2.52 -13.38
C ASP A 295 8.02 -1.28 -12.48
N GLU A 296 8.04 -0.10 -13.09
CA GLU A 296 8.10 1.18 -12.38
C GLU A 296 6.87 1.43 -11.52
N ARG A 297 5.66 1.06 -11.97
CA ARG A 297 4.44 1.27 -11.20
C ARG A 297 4.42 0.35 -9.99
N VAL A 298 4.85 -0.89 -10.18
CA VAL A 298 4.92 -1.90 -9.12
C VAL A 298 5.98 -1.54 -8.07
N ARG A 299 7.22 -1.23 -8.47
CA ARG A 299 8.28 -0.85 -7.51
C ARG A 299 7.90 0.42 -6.74
N ASN A 300 7.33 1.43 -7.40
CA ASN A 300 6.96 2.68 -6.74
C ASN A 300 5.79 2.47 -5.76
N ALA A 301 4.82 1.61 -6.08
CA ALA A 301 3.73 1.26 -5.16
C ALA A 301 4.22 0.42 -3.96
N LYS A 302 5.11 -0.56 -4.18
CA LYS A 302 5.71 -1.36 -3.10
C LYS A 302 6.66 -0.53 -2.22
N ARG A 303 7.36 0.46 -2.80
CA ARG A 303 8.14 1.47 -2.06
C ARG A 303 7.26 2.29 -1.11
N GLN A 304 6.10 2.75 -1.57
CA GLN A 304 5.14 3.48 -0.72
C GLN A 304 4.56 2.61 0.39
N GLN A 305 4.31 1.31 0.13
CA GLN A 305 3.91 0.35 1.17
C GLN A 305 5.03 0.16 2.22
N LEU A 306 6.30 0.07 1.79
CA LEU A 306 7.45 0.05 2.69
C LEU A 306 7.56 1.34 3.51
N GLU A 307 7.41 2.52 2.90
CA GLU A 307 7.44 3.81 3.60
C GLU A 307 6.35 3.91 4.69
N SER A 308 5.14 3.41 4.43
CA SER A 308 4.07 3.35 5.45
C SER A 308 4.42 2.37 6.57
N LYS A 309 4.87 1.16 6.23
CA LYS A 309 5.23 0.12 7.21
C LYS A 309 6.40 0.55 8.11
N VAL A 310 7.37 1.27 7.55
CA VAL A 310 8.47 1.92 8.26
C VAL A 310 7.95 3.06 9.16
N PHE A 311 7.04 3.92 8.65
CA PHE A 311 6.44 4.99 9.46
C PHE A 311 5.73 4.45 10.70
N ASP A 312 4.85 3.46 10.53
CA ASP A 312 4.08 2.86 11.64
C ASP A 312 5.01 2.21 12.69
N PHE A 313 6.16 1.67 12.27
CA PHE A 313 7.18 1.11 13.15
C PHE A 313 7.97 2.17 13.94
N VAL A 314 8.37 3.30 13.33
CA VAL A 314 9.17 4.34 14.02
C VAL A 314 8.32 5.36 14.81
N TYR A 315 7.00 5.39 14.56
CA TYR A 315 6.05 6.31 15.17
C TYR A 315 5.99 6.27 16.73
N PRO A 316 6.08 5.12 17.41
CA PRO A 316 6.10 5.07 18.88
C PRO A 316 7.32 5.79 19.47
N ALA A 317 8.52 5.59 18.91
CA ALA A 317 9.72 6.30 19.34
C ALA A 317 9.60 7.82 19.09
N TYR A 318 9.12 8.22 17.90
CA TYR A 318 8.92 9.64 17.57
C TYR A 318 7.91 10.33 18.51
N THR A 319 6.79 9.68 18.82
CA THR A 319 5.81 10.24 19.78
C THR A 319 6.33 10.29 21.21
N LYS A 320 7.18 9.33 21.63
CA LYS A 320 7.89 9.39 22.91
C LYS A 320 8.89 10.55 22.96
N LEU A 321 9.66 10.79 21.90
CA LEU A 321 10.56 11.95 21.79
C LEU A 321 9.81 13.27 21.93
N LEU A 322 8.68 13.45 21.21
CA LEU A 322 7.84 14.64 21.35
C LEU A 322 7.32 14.80 22.79
N GLY A 323 6.98 13.70 23.47
CA GLY A 323 6.64 13.68 24.88
C GLY A 323 7.77 14.21 25.78
N HIS A 324 9.01 13.78 25.55
CA HIS A 324 10.19 14.27 26.30
C HIS A 324 10.49 15.74 26.01
N LEU A 325 10.47 16.18 24.74
CA LEU A 325 10.66 17.58 24.35
C LEU A 325 9.60 18.49 24.98
N ARG A 326 8.32 18.07 24.97
CA ARG A 326 7.21 18.79 25.59
C ARG A 326 7.39 18.95 27.10
N SER A 327 7.77 17.87 27.78
CA SER A 327 8.01 17.90 29.23
C SER A 327 9.19 18.80 29.59
N LYS A 328 10.29 18.73 28.82
CA LYS A 328 11.45 19.63 28.99
C LYS A 328 11.05 21.10 28.84
N ALA A 329 10.36 21.44 27.75
CA ALA A 329 9.94 22.81 27.46
C ALA A 329 8.97 23.37 28.52
N LEU A 330 8.14 22.52 29.16
CA LEU A 330 7.26 22.93 30.26
C LEU A 330 8.04 23.26 31.55
N GLU A 331 9.02 22.44 31.93
CA GLU A 331 9.84 22.71 33.12
C GLU A 331 10.79 23.90 32.90
N GLU A 332 11.33 24.06 31.68
CA GLU A 332 12.08 25.26 31.29
C GLU A 332 11.21 26.52 31.31
N PHE A 333 9.94 26.43 30.89
CA PHE A 333 8.96 27.52 30.98
C PHE A 333 8.69 27.91 32.44
N LYS A 334 8.43 26.94 33.33
CA LYS A 334 8.20 27.19 34.76
C LYS A 334 9.39 27.89 35.42
N SER A 335 10.59 27.33 35.24
CA SER A 335 11.82 27.86 35.85
C SER A 335 12.10 29.30 35.40
N ARG A 336 11.96 29.60 34.09
CA ARG A 336 12.14 30.96 33.58
C ARG A 336 11.04 31.91 34.06
N LEU A 337 9.79 31.46 34.11
CA LEU A 337 8.69 32.28 34.62
C LEU A 337 8.90 32.65 36.10
N GLU A 338 9.28 31.70 36.94
CA GLU A 338 9.64 31.97 38.34
C GLU A 338 10.80 32.96 38.45
N GLU A 339 11.86 32.82 37.64
CA GLU A 339 13.00 33.74 37.65
C GLU A 339 12.58 35.18 37.26
N MET A 340 11.73 35.33 36.23
CA MET A 340 11.27 36.62 35.72
C MET A 340 10.30 37.31 36.70
N LEU A 341 9.43 36.55 37.36
CA LEU A 341 8.55 37.07 38.41
C LEU A 341 9.34 37.49 39.66
N ASN A 342 10.36 36.73 40.06
CA ASN A 342 11.25 37.10 41.17
C ASN A 342 12.07 38.37 40.87
N LYS A 343 12.30 38.73 39.60
CA LYS A 343 12.89 40.01 39.17
C LYS A 343 11.89 41.19 39.21
N GLY A 344 10.62 40.94 39.51
CA GLY A 344 9.58 41.97 39.60
C GLY A 344 8.99 42.41 38.26
N GLU A 345 9.15 41.61 37.20
CA GLU A 345 8.58 41.92 35.89
C GLU A 345 7.05 41.82 35.84
N GLY A 346 6.44 42.46 34.84
CA GLY A 346 5.01 42.41 34.61
C GLY A 346 4.56 41.06 34.07
N PHE A 347 3.94 40.23 34.93
CA PHE A 347 3.38 38.90 34.67
C PHE A 347 2.99 38.58 33.21
N ALA A 348 2.10 39.38 32.60
CA ALA A 348 1.57 39.14 31.26
C ALA A 348 2.58 39.37 30.11
N ALA A 349 3.68 40.07 30.37
CA ALA A 349 4.84 40.15 29.48
C ALA A 349 5.78 38.96 29.70
N SER A 350 6.11 38.63 30.95
CA SER A 350 7.03 37.54 31.28
C SER A 350 6.52 36.18 30.81
N VAL A 351 5.23 35.86 31.01
CA VAL A 351 4.58 34.66 30.45
C VAL A 351 4.74 34.63 28.93
N ARG A 352 4.42 35.73 28.22
CA ARG A 352 4.47 35.81 26.76
C ARG A 352 5.90 35.62 26.22
N THR A 353 6.89 36.16 26.91
CA THR A 353 8.32 36.00 26.59
C THR A 353 8.79 34.55 26.82
N CYS A 354 8.46 33.96 27.97
CA CYS A 354 8.81 32.57 28.29
C CYS A 354 8.15 31.59 27.30
N THR A 355 6.86 31.75 27.01
CA THR A 355 6.16 30.93 26.01
C THR A 355 6.83 31.02 24.64
N ASN A 356 7.19 32.22 24.17
CA ASN A 356 7.86 32.37 22.86
C ASN A 356 9.25 31.69 22.84
N SER A 357 10.06 31.83 23.90
CA SER A 357 11.38 31.19 23.97
C SER A 357 11.28 29.66 23.99
N CYS A 358 10.45 29.12 24.88
CA CYS A 358 10.30 27.67 25.03
C CYS A 358 9.62 27.02 23.82
N LEU A 359 8.81 27.76 23.05
CA LEU A 359 8.33 27.30 21.74
C LEU A 359 9.47 27.25 20.72
N VAL A 360 10.28 28.31 20.55
CA VAL A 360 11.43 28.28 19.61
C VAL A 360 12.41 27.14 19.93
N GLU A 361 12.65 26.84 21.20
CA GLU A 361 13.53 25.74 21.63
C GLU A 361 12.89 24.35 21.43
N PHE A 362 11.57 24.24 21.58
CA PHE A 362 10.81 23.03 21.20
C PHE A 362 10.84 22.82 19.67
N ASP A 363 10.69 23.89 18.89
CA ASP A 363 10.69 23.88 17.43
C ASP A 363 12.04 23.40 16.90
N GLN A 364 13.15 23.95 17.42
CA GLN A 364 14.52 23.50 17.12
C GLN A 364 14.73 22.03 17.49
N GLY A 365 14.18 21.57 18.62
CA GLY A 365 14.18 20.15 19.00
C GLY A 365 13.39 19.24 18.02
N CYS A 366 12.41 19.80 17.31
CA CYS A 366 11.57 19.08 16.35
C CYS A 366 12.00 19.25 14.88
N GLU A 367 12.90 20.19 14.56
CA GLU A 367 13.00 20.68 13.17
C GLU A 367 13.69 19.73 12.20
N VAL A 368 14.54 18.83 12.71
CA VAL A 368 15.50 18.00 11.95
C VAL A 368 14.85 16.80 11.24
N PHE A 369 13.55 16.87 10.92
CA PHE A 369 12.79 15.77 10.31
C PHE A 369 12.32 16.11 8.89
N SER A 370 13.00 15.57 7.86
CA SER A 370 12.83 15.95 6.46
C SER A 370 12.40 14.82 5.49
N LEU A 371 11.93 13.66 5.98
CA LEU A 371 11.21 12.73 5.11
C LEU A 371 9.85 13.33 4.73
N SER A 372 9.62 13.45 3.42
CA SER A 372 8.40 14.03 2.82
C SER A 372 7.12 13.29 3.19
N THR A 373 7.21 11.99 3.48
CA THR A 373 6.10 11.11 3.86
C THR A 373 5.48 11.44 5.22
N LEU A 374 6.23 11.99 6.18
CA LEU A 374 5.68 12.35 7.50
C LEU A 374 5.08 13.75 7.58
N ALA A 375 5.22 14.59 6.55
CA ALA A 375 4.76 15.99 6.61
C ALA A 375 3.30 16.17 7.09
N PRO A 376 2.31 15.34 6.68
CA PRO A 376 0.94 15.46 7.16
C PRO A 376 0.82 15.14 8.67
N ALA A 377 1.34 13.98 9.10
CA ALA A 377 1.29 13.55 10.50
C ALA A 377 2.09 14.47 11.44
N ARG A 378 3.26 14.96 10.97
CA ARG A 378 4.07 15.98 11.65
C ARG A 378 3.24 17.23 11.93
N SER A 379 2.47 17.72 10.95
CA SER A 379 1.65 18.94 11.12
C SER A 379 0.59 18.79 12.22
N SER A 380 -0.14 17.67 12.25
CA SER A 380 -1.17 17.40 13.26
C SER A 380 -0.56 17.18 14.66
N LEU A 381 0.55 16.45 14.76
CA LEU A 381 1.23 16.21 16.04
C LEU A 381 1.91 17.45 16.60
N LEU A 382 2.52 18.31 15.76
CA LEU A 382 3.01 19.62 16.19
C LEU A 382 1.83 20.48 16.64
N TYR A 383 0.74 20.58 15.89
CA TYR A 383 -0.43 21.37 16.27
C TYR A 383 -1.05 20.91 17.60
N LEU A 384 -1.16 19.59 17.83
CA LEU A 384 -1.64 19.04 19.11
C LEU A 384 -0.65 19.33 20.25
N SER A 385 0.65 19.18 20.01
CA SER A 385 1.70 19.51 20.99
C SER A 385 1.69 21.00 21.35
N TYR A 386 1.64 21.89 20.35
CA TYR A 386 1.55 23.34 20.53
C TYR A 386 0.30 23.77 21.29
N SER A 387 -0.87 23.22 20.93
CA SER A 387 -2.12 23.58 21.59
C SER A 387 -2.13 23.09 23.05
N LEU A 388 -1.57 21.92 23.35
CA LEU A 388 -1.37 21.45 24.72
C LEU A 388 -0.35 22.30 25.51
N ILE A 389 0.82 22.62 24.94
CA ILE A 389 1.83 23.50 25.59
C ILE A 389 1.23 24.88 25.89
N ARG A 390 0.52 25.45 24.91
CA ARG A 390 -0.17 26.74 25.06
C ARG A 390 -1.29 26.66 26.10
N TYR A 391 -2.05 25.57 26.13
CA TYR A 391 -3.12 25.37 27.12
C TYR A 391 -2.55 25.27 28.54
N HIS A 392 -1.52 24.43 28.76
CA HIS A 392 -0.87 24.28 30.06
C HIS A 392 -0.19 25.57 30.54
N SER A 393 0.55 26.28 29.68
CA SER A 393 1.14 27.57 30.06
C SER A 393 0.07 28.62 30.40
N VAL A 394 -1.07 28.64 29.69
CA VAL A 394 -2.20 29.53 30.01
C VAL A 394 -2.89 29.14 31.32
N THR A 395 -3.12 27.84 31.61
CA THR A 395 -3.76 27.43 32.87
C THR A 395 -2.85 27.62 34.07
N GLU A 396 -1.57 27.24 34.00
CA GLU A 396 -0.60 27.51 35.07
C GLU A 396 -0.37 29.03 35.28
N SER A 397 -0.40 29.84 34.20
CA SER A 397 -0.38 31.30 34.35
C SER A 397 -1.64 31.85 35.03
N SER A 398 -2.81 31.26 34.79
CA SER A 398 -4.05 31.66 35.45
C SER A 398 -4.04 31.30 36.95
N ILE A 399 -3.48 30.14 37.29
CA ILE A 399 -3.35 29.67 38.68
C ILE A 399 -2.33 30.51 39.45
N SER A 400 -1.15 30.78 38.88
CA SER A 400 -0.12 31.61 39.53
C SER A 400 -0.56 33.07 39.69
N HIS A 401 -1.27 33.66 38.72
CA HIS A 401 -1.87 34.99 38.88
C HIS A 401 -2.92 35.02 40.01
N LEU A 402 -3.74 33.97 40.16
CA LEU A 402 -4.67 33.84 41.28
C LEU A 402 -3.94 33.73 42.63
N GLN A 403 -2.86 32.94 42.70
CA GLN A 403 -2.02 32.82 43.89
C GLN A 403 -1.30 34.13 44.24
N GLU A 404 -0.83 34.90 43.26
CA GLU A 404 -0.15 36.18 43.51
C GLU A 404 -1.12 37.29 43.91
N ALA A 405 -2.32 37.31 43.33
CA ALA A 405 -3.44 38.14 43.81
C ALA A 405 -3.82 37.76 45.26
N GLN A 406 -3.85 36.47 45.60
CA GLN A 406 -4.06 35.97 46.96
C GLN A 406 -2.91 36.41 47.91
N LYS A 407 -1.67 36.43 47.43
CA LYS A 407 -0.47 36.86 48.19
C LYS A 407 -0.45 38.38 48.45
N ARG A 408 -1.05 39.20 47.57
CA ARG A 408 -1.25 40.64 47.77
C ARG A 408 -2.52 40.99 48.56
N SER A 409 -3.48 40.07 48.66
CA SER A 409 -4.79 40.29 49.30
C SER A 409 -4.84 39.73 50.72
N ASN A 410 -4.31 40.49 51.70
CA ASN A 410 -4.54 40.15 53.10
C ASN A 410 -6.01 40.42 53.46
N ASN A 411 -6.72 39.42 54.00
CA ASN A 411 -8.16 39.38 54.27
C ASN A 411 -9.11 39.24 53.06
N TRP A 412 -8.96 38.21 52.22
CA TRP A 412 -10.12 37.57 51.57
C TRP A 412 -9.95 36.04 51.45
N LEU A 413 -10.26 35.32 52.53
CA LEU A 413 -10.56 33.89 52.43
C LEU A 413 -11.91 33.71 51.73
N PRO A 414 -12.06 32.75 50.79
CA PRO A 414 -13.37 32.33 50.35
C PRO A 414 -14.19 31.89 51.59
N PRO A 415 -15.47 32.25 51.71
CA PRO A 415 -16.27 31.86 52.88
C PRO A 415 -16.27 30.32 52.99
N PRO A 416 -16.23 29.72 54.20
CA PRO A 416 -15.88 28.31 54.36
C PRO A 416 -16.70 27.30 53.54
N TRP A 417 -17.97 27.61 53.25
CA TRP A 417 -18.82 26.81 52.37
C TRP A 417 -18.29 26.70 50.93
N ALA A 418 -17.63 27.74 50.41
CA ALA A 418 -17.04 27.76 49.07
C ALA A 418 -15.75 26.93 49.02
N ILE A 419 -14.98 26.90 50.11
CA ILE A 419 -13.81 26.02 50.24
C ILE A 419 -14.27 24.55 50.24
N VAL A 420 -15.29 24.21 51.03
CA VAL A 420 -15.90 22.86 51.02
C VAL A 420 -16.47 22.51 49.65
N ALA A 421 -17.16 23.44 48.97
CA ALA A 421 -17.68 23.22 47.63
C ALA A 421 -16.57 22.92 46.60
N MET A 422 -15.46 23.67 46.60
CA MET A 422 -14.33 23.40 45.71
C MET A 422 -13.63 22.06 46.00
N VAL A 423 -13.57 21.64 47.26
CA VAL A 423 -13.03 20.31 47.65
C VAL A 423 -13.95 19.16 47.24
N VAL A 424 -15.27 19.35 47.25
CA VAL A 424 -16.25 18.29 46.92
C VAL A 424 -16.54 18.19 45.41
N LEU A 425 -16.63 19.32 44.69
CA LEU A 425 -16.94 19.31 43.25
C LEU A 425 -15.71 19.25 42.35
N GLY A 426 -14.55 19.74 42.80
CA GLY A 426 -13.43 20.06 41.92
C GLY A 426 -13.53 21.49 41.36
N PHE A 427 -12.37 22.08 41.06
CA PHE A 427 -12.28 23.48 40.63
C PHE A 427 -12.89 23.73 39.24
N ASN A 428 -12.76 22.78 38.32
CA ASN A 428 -13.21 22.91 36.94
C ASN A 428 -14.75 22.89 36.86
N GLU A 429 -15.36 21.98 37.60
CA GLU A 429 -16.81 21.77 37.74
C GLU A 429 -17.46 22.94 38.49
N PHE A 430 -16.82 23.44 39.56
CA PHE A 430 -17.26 24.64 40.27
C PHE A 430 -17.24 25.88 39.38
N MET A 431 -16.20 26.04 38.56
CA MET A 431 -16.12 27.13 37.58
C MET A 431 -17.12 26.97 36.42
N MET A 432 -17.43 25.74 36.00
CA MET A 432 -18.51 25.47 35.02
C MET A 432 -19.88 25.87 35.58
N LEU A 433 -20.16 25.56 36.85
CA LEU A 433 -21.40 25.93 37.54
C LEU A 433 -21.58 27.45 37.64
N LEU A 434 -20.52 28.19 38.01
CA LEU A 434 -20.55 29.64 38.13
C LEU A 434 -20.60 30.37 36.77
N ARG A 435 -19.99 29.80 35.72
CA ARG A 435 -19.84 30.46 34.41
C ARG A 435 -21.04 30.25 33.49
N ASN A 436 -21.91 29.28 33.76
CA ASN A 436 -23.13 29.03 32.99
C ASN A 436 -24.38 29.56 33.73
N PRO A 437 -25.02 30.64 33.25
CA PRO A 437 -26.15 31.27 33.96
C PRO A 437 -27.37 30.36 34.09
N LEU A 438 -27.55 29.35 33.23
CA LEU A 438 -28.69 28.43 33.31
C LEU A 438 -28.64 27.57 34.57
N TYR A 439 -27.47 27.05 34.97
CA TYR A 439 -27.35 26.25 36.18
C TYR A 439 -27.57 27.09 37.45
N LEU A 440 -27.09 28.34 37.47
CA LEU A 440 -27.37 29.28 38.57
C LEU A 440 -28.88 29.60 38.67
N MET A 441 -29.56 29.81 37.55
CA MET A 441 -31.01 30.04 37.53
C MET A 441 -31.81 28.82 38.01
N VAL A 442 -31.43 27.60 37.58
CA VAL A 442 -32.06 26.36 38.07
C VAL A 442 -31.84 26.18 39.58
N LEU A 443 -30.62 26.40 40.08
CA LEU A 443 -30.30 26.27 41.50
C LEU A 443 -31.03 27.33 42.34
N PHE A 444 -31.16 28.56 41.83
CA PHE A 444 -31.94 29.63 42.46
C PHE A 444 -33.45 29.30 42.52
N VAL A 445 -34.04 28.78 41.45
CA VAL A 445 -35.44 28.31 41.44
C VAL A 445 -35.63 27.15 42.43
N LEU A 446 -34.71 26.19 42.48
CA LEU A 446 -34.77 25.05 43.40
C LEU A 446 -34.61 25.48 44.87
N TYR A 447 -33.80 26.50 45.15
CA TYR A 447 -33.70 27.16 46.45
C TYR A 447 -35.00 27.88 46.82
N LEU A 448 -35.63 28.62 45.90
CA LEU A 448 -36.90 29.30 46.15
C LEU A 448 -38.04 28.29 46.43
N LEU A 449 -38.14 27.20 45.66
CA LEU A 449 -39.08 26.11 45.90
C LEU A 449 -38.85 25.45 47.28
N SER A 450 -37.59 25.17 47.61
CA SER A 450 -37.22 24.60 48.91
C SER A 450 -37.55 25.55 50.07
N LYS A 451 -37.32 26.85 49.91
CA LYS A 451 -37.67 27.88 50.89
C LYS A 451 -39.19 28.04 51.03
N ALA A 452 -39.95 27.97 49.93
CA ALA A 452 -41.41 28.00 49.96
C ALA A 452 -41.99 26.79 50.72
N LEU A 453 -41.44 25.59 50.49
CA LEU A 453 -41.81 24.37 51.24
C LEU A 453 -41.47 24.50 52.74
N LEU A 454 -40.29 25.00 53.09
CA LEU A 454 -39.87 25.25 54.49
C LEU A 454 -40.70 26.34 55.21
N VAL A 455 -41.47 27.15 54.47
CA VAL A 455 -42.39 28.15 55.05
C VAL A 455 -43.84 27.64 55.10
N GLN A 456 -44.27 26.82 54.14
CA GLN A 456 -45.62 26.22 54.15
C GLN A 456 -45.74 25.01 55.09
N MET A 457 -44.66 24.23 55.24
CA MET A 457 -44.53 23.23 56.29
C MET A 457 -44.02 23.97 57.54
N ASN A 458 -44.87 24.20 58.54
CA ASN A 458 -44.51 25.01 59.73
C ASN A 458 -43.55 24.28 60.68
N VAL A 459 -42.29 24.12 60.26
CA VAL A 459 -41.32 23.18 60.87
C VAL A 459 -41.07 23.47 62.35
N ALA A 460 -41.03 24.75 62.75
CA ALA A 460 -40.70 25.17 64.11
C ALA A 460 -41.72 24.70 65.17
N GLU A 461 -42.96 24.46 64.77
CA GLU A 461 -44.05 24.05 65.68
C GLU A 461 -44.07 22.53 65.88
N GLN A 462 -43.85 21.74 64.83
CA GLN A 462 -43.94 20.28 64.90
C GLN A 462 -42.77 19.61 65.64
N PHE A 463 -41.59 20.23 65.69
CA PHE A 463 -40.43 19.64 66.36
C PHE A 463 -40.51 19.62 67.91
N GLN A 464 -41.51 20.30 68.51
CA GLN A 464 -41.74 20.24 69.96
C GLN A 464 -42.23 18.86 70.46
N HIS A 465 -42.77 18.02 69.57
CA HIS A 465 -43.29 16.68 69.92
C HIS A 465 -42.32 15.53 69.58
N GLY A 466 -41.04 15.83 69.38
CA GLY A 466 -39.99 14.83 69.19
C GLY A 466 -39.61 14.56 67.74
N THR A 467 -38.31 14.32 67.52
CA THR A 467 -37.69 14.29 66.19
C THR A 467 -38.25 13.22 65.25
N LEU A 468 -38.54 12.03 65.76
CA LEU A 468 -39.04 10.91 64.95
C LEU A 468 -40.45 11.16 64.40
N ALA A 469 -41.33 11.74 65.22
CA ALA A 469 -42.70 12.09 64.83
C ALA A 469 -42.71 13.23 63.80
N GLY A 470 -41.86 14.23 63.98
CA GLY A 470 -41.65 15.32 63.03
C GLY A 470 -41.27 14.81 61.63
N LEU A 471 -40.25 13.96 61.54
CA LEU A 471 -39.76 13.43 60.26
C LEU A 471 -40.81 12.61 59.48
N ILE A 472 -41.65 11.84 60.17
CA ILE A 472 -42.73 11.04 59.54
C ILE A 472 -43.90 11.94 59.10
N SER A 473 -44.22 12.99 59.86
CA SER A 473 -45.23 13.99 59.46
C SER A 473 -44.76 14.84 58.27
N ILE A 474 -43.47 15.15 58.21
CA ILE A 474 -42.82 15.89 57.13
C ILE A 474 -42.85 15.06 55.83
N SER A 475 -42.40 13.81 55.82
CA SER A 475 -42.34 13.00 54.59
C SER A 475 -43.73 12.76 53.98
N SER A 476 -44.74 12.47 54.81
CA SER A 476 -46.13 12.25 54.37
C SER A 476 -46.83 13.51 53.83
N ARG A 477 -46.38 14.72 54.21
CA ARG A 477 -46.94 15.99 53.72
C ARG A 477 -46.12 16.65 52.61
N PHE A 478 -44.84 16.30 52.45
CA PHE A 478 -43.93 16.92 51.48
C PHE A 478 -44.45 16.78 50.03
N LEU A 479 -44.77 15.56 49.59
CA LEU A 479 -45.25 15.27 48.24
C LEU A 479 -46.54 16.03 47.85
N PRO A 480 -47.65 15.98 48.61
CA PRO A 480 -48.86 16.72 48.27
C PRO A 480 -48.67 18.25 48.35
N THR A 481 -47.81 18.75 49.24
CA THR A 481 -47.51 20.19 49.33
C THR A 481 -46.71 20.66 48.11
N LEU A 482 -45.67 19.93 47.72
CA LEU A 482 -44.89 20.18 46.50
C LEU A 482 -45.78 20.14 45.25
N MET A 483 -46.65 19.14 45.14
CA MET A 483 -47.52 19.00 43.97
C MET A 483 -48.59 20.10 43.90
N ASN A 484 -49.15 20.54 45.03
CA ASN A 484 -50.02 21.71 45.08
C ASN A 484 -49.28 23.02 44.75
N LEU A 485 -48.02 23.18 45.19
CA LEU A 485 -47.21 24.36 44.88
C LEU A 485 -46.91 24.43 43.38
N LEU A 486 -46.46 23.32 42.77
CA LEU A 486 -46.21 23.22 41.34
C LEU A 486 -47.48 23.45 40.51
N LYS A 487 -48.61 22.86 40.92
CA LYS A 487 -49.89 23.05 40.24
C LYS A 487 -50.36 24.51 40.31
N ARG A 488 -50.26 25.15 41.47
CA ARG A 488 -50.61 26.57 41.65
C ARG A 488 -49.71 27.48 40.81
N LEU A 489 -48.40 27.22 40.75
CA LEU A 489 -47.48 27.96 39.88
C LEU A 489 -47.79 27.77 38.39
N ALA A 490 -48.25 26.58 37.97
CA ALA A 490 -48.68 26.32 36.60
C ALA A 490 -50.01 27.02 36.25
N GLU A 491 -50.98 27.04 37.17
CA GLU A 491 -52.26 27.74 37.04
C GLU A 491 -52.05 29.27 36.99
N GLU A 492 -51.18 29.80 37.85
CA GLU A 492 -50.84 31.23 37.92
C GLU A 492 -50.03 31.70 36.68
N ALA A 493 -49.24 30.81 36.07
CA ALA A 493 -48.56 31.05 34.80
C ALA A 493 -49.47 31.02 33.55
N GLN A 494 -50.73 30.59 33.67
CA GLN A 494 -51.72 30.58 32.58
C GLN A 494 -52.82 31.65 32.73
N GLY A 495 -52.84 32.38 33.85
CA GLY A 495 -53.98 33.19 34.28
C GLY A 495 -53.95 34.70 33.96
N GLN A 496 -53.76 35.13 32.70
CA GLN A 496 -53.94 36.57 32.36
C GLN A 496 -54.44 36.91 30.94
N ALA A 497 -55.76 37.02 30.79
CA ALA A 497 -56.51 37.61 29.66
C ALA A 497 -57.99 37.83 30.10
N THR A 498 -58.85 38.71 29.57
CA THR A 498 -58.78 39.78 28.54
C THR A 498 -59.90 40.82 28.83
N PRO A 499 -59.89 42.02 28.22
CA PRO A 499 -61.16 42.52 27.65
C PRO A 499 -61.08 43.13 26.22
N GLU A 500 -62.19 43.05 25.46
CA GLU A 500 -62.44 43.66 24.12
C GLU A 500 -62.62 45.21 24.22
N ALA A 501 -62.82 46.06 23.20
CA ALA A 501 -63.51 46.00 21.89
C ALA A 501 -63.01 47.14 20.95
N PRO A 502 -63.64 47.53 19.78
CA PRO A 502 -64.83 46.99 19.08
C PRO A 502 -64.85 46.94 17.50
N ARG A 503 -65.57 45.93 16.94
CA ARG A 503 -66.42 45.97 15.68
C ARG A 503 -65.77 46.13 14.27
N PRO A 504 -66.47 45.80 13.13
CA PRO A 504 -67.59 44.83 12.89
C PRO A 504 -67.56 43.98 11.54
N SER A 505 -68.06 42.72 11.56
CA SER A 505 -68.89 41.91 10.58
C SER A 505 -68.83 42.06 9.02
N PRO A 506 -69.26 41.08 8.14
CA PRO A 506 -69.73 39.66 8.27
C PRO A 506 -69.09 38.69 7.18
N PRO A 507 -69.68 37.59 6.60
CA PRO A 507 -70.40 36.38 7.11
C PRO A 507 -69.94 34.96 6.60
N VAL A 508 -70.13 33.90 7.43
CA VAL A 508 -70.69 32.52 7.13
C VAL A 508 -70.13 31.59 6.00
N ARG A 509 -69.59 30.37 6.35
CA ARG A 509 -70.17 28.99 6.12
C ARG A 509 -69.25 27.81 6.60
N ILE A 510 -69.79 26.56 6.63
CA ILE A 510 -69.30 25.26 7.21
C ILE A 510 -69.82 24.13 6.27
N PRO A 511 -69.11 23.00 5.91
CA PRO A 511 -68.72 21.83 6.76
C PRO A 511 -67.42 21.04 6.32
N GLU A 512 -67.02 19.80 6.72
CA GLU A 512 -66.90 19.05 8.01
C GLU A 512 -66.03 17.75 7.86
N SER A 513 -65.37 17.27 8.95
CA SER A 513 -64.84 15.88 9.17
C SER A 513 -63.56 15.42 8.38
N SER A 514 -62.80 14.32 8.65
CA SER A 514 -62.88 13.17 9.62
C SER A 514 -61.50 12.56 9.99
N ILE A 515 -61.30 12.23 11.28
CA ILE A 515 -60.77 10.95 11.88
C ILE A 515 -59.43 10.31 11.39
N SER A 516 -58.41 10.30 12.28
CA SER A 516 -57.50 9.19 12.73
C SER A 516 -56.73 8.29 11.72
N SER A 517 -55.66 7.54 12.07
CA SER A 517 -54.64 7.56 13.15
C SER A 517 -53.59 6.46 12.85
N ASN A 518 -52.36 6.55 13.38
CA ASN A 518 -51.41 5.44 13.41
C ASN A 518 -50.57 5.46 14.71
N ILE A 519 -50.25 4.28 15.25
CA ILE A 519 -49.40 4.04 16.44
C ILE A 519 -48.57 2.76 16.17
N SER A 520 -47.38 2.69 16.76
CA SER A 520 -46.43 1.55 16.77
C SER A 520 -45.80 1.16 15.41
N SER A 521 -44.53 0.76 15.35
CA SER A 521 -43.41 0.86 16.34
C SER A 521 -42.06 0.66 15.64
N LEU A 522 -40.97 0.94 16.38
CA LEU A 522 -39.66 0.24 16.39
C LEU A 522 -39.48 -0.88 15.33
N ASP A 523 -38.38 -0.93 14.58
CA ASP A 523 -37.05 -1.20 15.15
C ASP A 523 -35.84 -0.68 14.31
N ASP A 524 -34.64 -1.14 14.69
CA ASP A 524 -33.29 -0.66 14.35
C ASP A 524 -32.71 -1.04 12.96
N ASP A 525 -31.52 -0.46 12.75
CA ASP A 525 -30.39 -0.89 11.92
C ASP A 525 -30.42 -0.85 10.37
N GLN A 526 -29.24 -0.47 9.84
CA GLN A 526 -28.87 -0.49 8.44
C GLN A 526 -27.78 -1.56 8.22
N GLU A 527 -27.87 -2.33 7.14
CA GLU A 527 -26.83 -2.43 6.10
C GLU A 527 -27.12 -3.60 5.13
N TYR A 528 -27.25 -3.30 3.83
CA TYR A 528 -26.23 -3.65 2.83
C TYR A 528 -26.61 -3.04 1.48
N SER A 529 -25.65 -2.90 0.56
CA SER A 529 -25.94 -2.47 -0.82
C SER A 529 -25.09 -3.21 -1.84
N SER A 530 -25.74 -3.66 -2.91
CA SER A 530 -25.13 -4.14 -4.15
C SER A 530 -26.13 -3.91 -5.29
N PRO A 531 -25.73 -3.28 -6.41
CA PRO A 531 -26.67 -2.87 -7.45
C PRO A 531 -27.04 -4.05 -8.36
N ASN A 532 -28.33 -4.17 -8.67
CA ASN A 532 -28.85 -5.15 -9.64
C ASN A 532 -28.94 -4.55 -11.04
N LEU A 533 -28.74 -5.39 -12.07
CA LEU A 533 -28.98 -5.00 -13.47
C LEU A 533 -30.49 -4.79 -13.70
N THR A 534 -30.85 -3.81 -14.53
CA THR A 534 -32.24 -3.66 -15.03
C THR A 534 -32.30 -3.86 -16.55
N GLN A 535 -32.88 -4.98 -16.94
CA GLN A 535 -33.23 -5.40 -18.29
C GLN A 535 -34.17 -4.38 -18.98
N ARG A 536 -33.94 -4.04 -20.26
CA ARG A 536 -34.84 -3.16 -21.03
C ARG A 536 -35.35 -3.80 -22.35
N ARG A 537 -36.64 -4.11 -22.32
CA ARG A 537 -37.61 -4.43 -23.41
C ARG A 537 -37.10 -4.58 -24.85
N SER A 538 -37.43 -5.73 -25.43
CA SER A 538 -37.51 -5.97 -26.88
C SER A 538 -38.59 -5.12 -27.57
N ILE A 539 -38.36 -4.76 -28.83
CA ILE A 539 -39.39 -4.41 -29.83
C ILE A 539 -39.05 -5.18 -31.10
N LYS A 540 -40.07 -5.69 -31.80
CA LYS A 540 -39.98 -6.47 -33.05
C LYS A 540 -40.45 -5.60 -34.22
N ILE A 541 -39.75 -5.65 -35.36
CA ILE A 541 -40.26 -5.34 -36.72
C ILE A 541 -39.41 -6.12 -37.74
N GLU A 542 -40.03 -6.53 -38.84
CA GLU A 542 -39.41 -7.24 -39.97
C GLU A 542 -39.40 -6.32 -41.21
N SER A 543 -38.35 -6.35 -42.04
CA SER A 543 -38.44 -6.27 -43.52
C SER A 543 -37.08 -6.24 -44.24
N GLU A 544 -36.89 -7.24 -45.11
CA GLU A 544 -36.45 -7.15 -46.52
C GLU A 544 -35.11 -6.56 -47.00
N LEU A 545 -34.52 -7.32 -47.93
CA LEU A 545 -33.69 -6.99 -49.11
C LEU A 545 -32.52 -5.99 -49.01
N SER A 546 -31.30 -6.54 -49.14
CA SER A 546 -30.37 -6.25 -50.26
C SER A 546 -29.21 -7.25 -50.23
#